data_AF-A0A378VX84-F1
#
_entry.id   AF-A0A378VX84-F1
#
_cell.length_a   1.000
_cell.length_b   1.000
_cell.length_c   1.000
_cell.angle_alpha   90.00
_cell.angle_beta   90.00
_cell.angle_gamma   90.00
#
_symmetry.space_group_name_H-M   'P 1'
#
loop_
_entity.id
_entity.type
_entity.pdbx_description
1 polymer ?
#
loop_
_entity_poly.entity_id
_entity_poly.type
_entity_poly.pdbx_seq_one_letter_code
_entity_poly.pdbx_strand_id
1 'polypeptide(L)'
;MGAYAKGVLLCAAGSMAWVCYAVAQKLLSAQFGPQQILLLIYAASAAVFLPFAEPAHIGSLDGTLAWVCFVYCCLNTLIGYGSFGEALKHWEASKVSAVTTLLPVFTVIFLCSGIM
;
A
#
# COMPACT_ATOMS: atom_id res chain seq x y z
N MET A 1 -23.53 -19.40 6.40
CA MET A 1 -23.68 -18.38 5.35
C MET A 1 -23.05 -17.00 5.67
N GLY A 2 -22.65 -16.68 6.92
CA GLY A 2 -22.25 -15.30 7.28
C GLY A 2 -20.79 -14.88 7.00
N ALA A 3 -19.82 -15.77 7.09
CA ALA A 3 -18.39 -15.41 6.97
C ALA A 3 -17.95 -15.12 5.53
N TYR A 4 -18.37 -15.95 4.56
CA TYR A 4 -18.07 -15.76 3.14
C TYR A 4 -18.67 -14.47 2.59
N ALA A 5 -19.95 -14.20 2.88
CA ALA A 5 -20.61 -12.96 2.45
C ALA A 5 -19.92 -11.71 3.03
N LYS A 6 -19.52 -11.75 4.31
CA LYS A 6 -18.74 -10.68 4.94
C LYS A 6 -17.38 -10.48 4.27
N GLY A 7 -16.68 -11.57 3.92
CA GLY A 7 -15.43 -11.52 3.17
C GLY A 7 -15.60 -10.86 1.80
N VAL A 8 -16.63 -11.27 1.03
CA VAL A 8 -16.92 -10.68 -0.28
C VAL A 8 -17.23 -9.19 -0.18
N LEU A 9 -18.02 -8.77 0.82
CA LEU A 9 -18.32 -7.36 1.05
C LEU A 9 -17.05 -6.55 1.40
N LEU A 10 -16.15 -7.11 2.23
CA LEU A 10 -14.87 -6.48 2.54
C LEU A 10 -13.98 -6.36 1.29
N CYS A 11 -13.92 -7.39 0.45
CA CYS A 11 -13.19 -7.33 -0.82
C CYS A 11 -13.77 -6.26 -1.76
N ALA A 12 -15.10 -6.15 -1.86
CA ALA A 12 -15.76 -5.12 -2.66
C ALA A 12 -15.51 -3.70 -2.10
N ALA A 13 -15.57 -3.52 -0.78
CA ALA A 13 -15.24 -2.24 -0.16
C ALA A 13 -13.76 -1.87 -0.39
N GLY A 14 -12.85 -2.84 -0.28
CA GLY A 14 -11.43 -2.65 -0.54
C GLY A 14 -11.13 -2.27 -2.00
N SER A 15 -11.78 -2.91 -2.98
CA SER A 15 -11.60 -2.56 -4.39
C SER A 15 -12.13 -1.16 -4.71
N MET A 16 -13.25 -0.76 -4.12
CA MET A 16 -13.76 0.62 -4.26
C MET A 16 -12.79 1.64 -3.67
N ALA A 17 -12.27 1.40 -2.45
CA ALA A 17 -11.28 2.27 -1.83
C ALA A 17 -10.01 2.39 -2.69
N TRP A 18 -9.56 1.28 -3.29
CA TRP A 18 -8.42 1.26 -4.19
C TRP A 18 -8.61 2.11 -5.45
N VAL A 19 -9.78 1.99 -6.08
CA VAL A 19 -10.13 2.80 -7.27
C VAL A 19 -10.18 4.28 -6.92
N CYS A 20 -10.83 4.63 -5.80
CA CYS A 20 -10.87 6.02 -5.31
C CYS A 20 -9.46 6.57 -5.07
N TYR A 21 -8.59 5.79 -4.43
CA TYR A 21 -7.19 6.16 -4.23
C TYR A 21 -6.46 6.40 -5.55
N ALA A 22 -6.53 5.47 -6.51
CA ALA A 22 -5.84 5.61 -7.79
C ALA A 22 -6.33 6.82 -8.60
N VAL A 23 -7.64 7.11 -8.59
CA VAL A 23 -8.22 8.28 -9.25
C VAL A 23 -7.79 9.57 -8.56
N ALA A 24 -7.91 9.64 -7.23
CA ALA A 24 -7.49 10.81 -6.46
C ALA A 24 -6.00 11.10 -6.61
N GLN A 25 -5.16 10.06 -6.57
CA GLN A 25 -3.72 10.15 -6.81
C GLN A 25 -3.43 10.74 -8.19
N LYS A 26 -4.13 10.28 -9.23
CA LYS A 26 -3.95 10.80 -10.59
C LYS A 26 -4.36 12.26 -10.74
N LEU A 27 -5.46 12.68 -10.11
CA LEU A 27 -5.92 14.08 -10.12
C LEU A 27 -4.96 15.01 -9.38
N LEU A 28 -4.50 14.62 -8.17
CA LEU A 28 -3.60 15.44 -7.37
C LEU A 28 -2.17 15.50 -7.93
N SER A 29 -1.71 14.46 -8.64
CA SER A 29 -0.37 14.43 -9.28
C SER A 29 -0.17 15.52 -10.34
N ALA A 30 -1.25 16.18 -10.80
CA ALA A 30 -1.17 17.34 -11.66
C ALA A 30 -0.65 18.60 -10.94
N GLN A 31 -0.79 18.68 -9.62
CA GLN A 31 -0.47 19.86 -8.80
C GLN A 31 0.66 19.58 -7.78
N PHE A 32 0.74 18.36 -7.27
CA PHE A 32 1.68 17.96 -6.21
C PHE A 32 2.60 16.82 -6.65
N GLY A 33 3.79 16.74 -6.04
CA GLY A 33 4.65 15.57 -6.17
C GLY A 33 3.97 14.36 -5.51
N PRO A 34 4.08 13.15 -6.08
CA PRO A 34 3.42 11.95 -5.53
C PRO A 34 3.89 11.61 -4.11
N GLN A 35 5.13 11.97 -3.76
CA GLN A 35 5.66 11.81 -2.41
C GLN A 35 4.98 12.72 -1.38
N GLN A 36 4.55 13.92 -1.78
CA GLN A 36 3.79 14.85 -0.92
C GLN A 36 2.35 14.37 -0.71
N ILE A 37 1.72 13.86 -1.78
CA ILE A 37 0.36 13.29 -1.71
C ILE A 37 0.35 12.10 -0.75
N LEU A 38 1.34 11.22 -0.88
CA LEU A 38 1.46 10.04 -0.03
C LEU A 38 1.69 10.40 1.45
N LEU A 39 2.54 11.41 1.71
CA LEU A 39 2.75 11.96 3.05
C LEU A 39 1.44 12.49 3.66
N LEU A 40 0.64 13.21 2.86
CA LEU A 40 -0.64 13.76 3.31
C LEU A 40 -1.65 12.67 3.64
N ILE A 41 -1.72 11.62 2.82
CA ILE A 41 -2.56 10.44 3.06
C ILE A 41 -2.11 9.70 4.32
N TYR A 42 -0.80 9.50 4.50
CA TYR A 42 -0.27 8.87 5.70
C TYR A 42 -0.51 9.71 6.95
N ALA A 43 -0.33 11.04 6.88
CA ALA A 43 -0.58 11.93 8.01
C ALA A 43 -2.07 11.95 8.39
N ALA A 44 -2.97 12.01 7.41
CA ALA A 44 -4.41 11.92 7.65
C ALA A 44 -4.80 10.58 8.25
N SER A 45 -4.26 9.48 7.70
CA SER A 45 -4.48 8.13 8.24
C SER A 45 -3.96 8.01 9.66
N ALA A 46 -2.74 8.49 9.92
CA ALA A 46 -2.15 8.51 11.26
C ALA A 46 -3.04 9.30 12.22
N ALA A 47 -3.51 10.50 11.85
CA ALA A 47 -4.40 11.30 12.70
C ALA A 47 -5.72 10.59 13.03
N VAL A 48 -6.32 9.89 12.06
CA VAL A 48 -7.56 9.13 12.25
C VAL A 48 -7.34 7.89 13.12
N PHE A 49 -6.21 7.19 12.96
CA PHE A 49 -5.91 5.96 13.69
C PHE A 49 -5.24 6.20 15.05
N LEU A 50 -4.60 7.36 15.27
CA LEU A 50 -3.95 7.71 16.54
C LEU A 50 -4.84 7.54 17.78
N PRO A 51 -6.12 7.99 17.80
CA PRO A 51 -6.97 7.80 18.99
C PRO A 51 -7.37 6.34 19.24
N PHE A 52 -7.21 5.46 18.26
CA PHE A 52 -7.50 4.02 18.37
C PHE A 52 -6.24 3.17 18.50
N ALA A 53 -5.06 3.77 18.42
CA ALA A 53 -3.79 3.06 18.49
C ALA A 53 -3.37 2.88 19.95
N GLU A 54 -3.06 1.65 20.35
CA GLU A 54 -2.40 1.34 21.62
C GLU A 54 -0.89 1.29 21.42
N PRO A 55 -0.13 2.35 21.80
CA PRO A 55 1.31 2.41 21.55
C PRO A 55 2.10 1.37 22.35
N ALA A 56 1.50 0.81 23.40
CA ALA A 56 2.09 -0.22 24.25
C ALA A 56 2.48 -1.49 23.48
N HIS A 57 1.83 -1.77 22.33
CA HIS A 57 2.17 -2.91 21.49
C HIS A 57 3.47 -2.74 20.68
N ILE A 58 3.95 -1.51 20.50
CA ILE A 58 5.23 -1.26 19.81
C ILE A 58 6.41 -1.68 20.70
N GLY A 59 6.26 -1.52 22.04
CA GLY A 59 7.27 -1.89 23.02
C GLY A 59 7.40 -3.40 23.25
N SER A 60 6.48 -4.21 22.74
CA SER A 60 6.52 -5.69 22.82
C SER A 60 7.22 -6.34 21.63
N LEU A 61 7.75 -5.55 20.68
CA LEU A 61 8.64 -6.08 19.65
C LEU A 61 10.00 -6.43 20.27
N ASP A 62 10.12 -7.68 20.73
CA ASP A 62 11.38 -8.22 21.22
C ASP A 62 12.28 -8.69 20.06
N GLY A 63 13.53 -8.20 20.07
CA GLY A 63 14.60 -8.66 19.18
C GLY A 63 14.88 -7.76 17.96
N THR A 64 16.16 -7.67 17.58
CA THR A 64 16.66 -6.87 16.47
C THR A 64 16.00 -7.23 15.13
N LEU A 65 15.68 -8.51 14.91
CA LEU A 65 15.01 -8.97 13.69
C LEU A 65 13.59 -8.41 13.55
N ALA A 66 12.81 -8.35 14.63
CA ALA A 66 11.45 -7.80 14.60
C ALA A 66 11.47 -6.32 14.21
N TRP A 67 12.42 -5.55 14.77
CA TRP A 67 12.64 -4.15 14.41
C TRP A 67 13.09 -3.96 12.97
N VAL A 68 13.99 -4.80 12.47
CA VAL A 68 14.42 -4.76 11.05
C VAL A 68 13.25 -5.08 10.13
N CYS A 69 12.45 -6.11 10.43
CA CYS A 69 11.25 -6.46 9.66
C CYS A 69 10.20 -5.34 9.68
N PHE A 70 10.01 -4.69 10.84
CA PHE A 70 9.11 -3.56 10.98
C PHE A 70 9.53 -2.38 10.09
N VAL A 71 10.78 -1.95 10.21
CA VAL A 71 11.34 -0.87 9.37
C VAL A 71 11.30 -1.24 7.89
N TYR A 72 11.65 -2.48 7.55
CA TYR A 72 11.59 -2.97 6.17
C TYR A 72 10.17 -2.90 5.61
N CYS A 73 9.15 -3.34 6.37
CA CYS A 73 7.76 -3.27 5.96
C CYS A 73 7.29 -1.82 5.72
N CYS A 74 7.65 -0.90 6.63
CA CYS A 74 7.34 0.51 6.50
C CYS A 74 7.99 1.12 5.24
N LEU A 75 9.28 0.87 5.03
CA LEU A 75 10.01 1.39 3.88
C LEU A 75 9.52 0.77 2.57
N ASN A 76 9.26 -0.53 2.53
CA ASN A 76 8.74 -1.22 1.35
C ASN A 76 7.41 -0.62 0.91
N THR A 77 6.50 -0.39 1.87
CA THR A 77 5.22 0.26 1.61
C THR A 77 5.44 1.68 1.09
N LEU A 78 6.24 2.50 1.78
CA LEU A 78 6.49 3.89 1.38
C LEU A 78 7.09 4.00 -0.04
N ILE A 79 8.11 3.20 -0.34
CA ILE A 79 8.80 3.19 -1.64
C ILE A 79 7.87 2.64 -2.73
N GLY A 80 7.12 1.57 -2.43
CA GLY A 80 6.17 0.97 -3.37
C GLY A 80 5.07 1.93 -3.77
N TYR A 81 4.38 2.55 -2.81
CA TYR A 81 3.32 3.51 -3.11
C TYR A 81 3.85 4.82 -3.70
N GLY A 82 5.06 5.27 -3.32
CA GLY A 82 5.71 6.43 -3.91
C GLY A 82 6.01 6.22 -5.40
N SER A 83 6.63 5.09 -5.74
CA SER A 83 6.91 4.72 -7.14
C SER A 83 5.63 4.46 -7.95
N PHE A 84 4.58 3.88 -7.35
CA PHE A 84 3.26 3.77 -7.97
C PHE A 84 2.66 5.15 -8.30
N GLY A 85 2.79 6.12 -7.39
CA GLY A 85 2.35 7.49 -7.61
C GLY A 85 3.08 8.18 -8.76
N GLU A 86 4.42 8.02 -8.85
CA GLU A 86 5.21 8.50 -9.99
C GLU A 86 4.81 7.79 -11.30
N ALA A 87 4.58 6.48 -11.26
CA ALA A 87 4.13 5.72 -12.43
C ALA A 87 2.78 6.24 -12.95
N LEU A 88 1.82 6.55 -12.08
CA LEU A 88 0.53 7.15 -12.47
C LEU A 88 0.65 8.56 -13.06
N LYS A 89 1.70 9.29 -12.71
CA LYS A 89 2.00 10.61 -13.27
C LYS A 89 2.57 10.51 -14.68
N HIS A 90 3.40 9.50 -14.93
CA HIS A 90 4.06 9.31 -16.22
C HIS A 90 3.27 8.45 -17.21
N TRP A 91 2.47 7.50 -16.72
CA TRP A 91 1.75 6.51 -17.53
C TRP A 91 0.23 6.58 -17.31
N GLU A 92 -0.52 6.08 -18.29
CA GLU A 92 -1.96 5.90 -18.14
C GLU A 92 -2.27 4.89 -17.03
N ALA A 93 -3.29 5.19 -16.21
CA ALA A 93 -3.73 4.33 -15.12
C ALA A 93 -4.00 2.87 -15.57
N SER A 94 -4.53 2.67 -16.78
CA SER A 94 -4.73 1.33 -17.35
C SER A 94 -3.42 0.54 -17.51
N LYS A 95 -2.32 1.20 -17.92
CA LYS A 95 -1.01 0.55 -18.08
C LYS A 95 -0.40 0.21 -16.73
N VAL A 96 -0.49 1.14 -15.77
CA VAL A 96 -0.02 0.90 -14.39
C VAL A 96 -0.83 -0.23 -13.72
N SER A 97 -2.14 -0.30 -13.98
CA SER A 97 -3.00 -1.39 -13.51
C SER A 97 -2.60 -2.74 -14.10
N ALA A 98 -2.25 -2.80 -15.38
CA ALA A 98 -1.80 -4.05 -16.01
C ALA A 98 -0.47 -4.55 -15.39
N VAL A 99 0.47 -3.64 -15.13
CA VAL A 99 1.75 -3.99 -14.48
C VAL A 99 1.53 -4.47 -13.05
N THR A 100 0.66 -3.83 -12.29
CA THR A 100 0.35 -4.26 -10.91
C THR A 100 -0.32 -5.64 -10.87
N THR A 101 -1.13 -6.01 -11.85
CA THR A 101 -1.68 -7.38 -11.95
C THR A 101 -0.62 -8.44 -12.24
N LEU A 102 0.55 -8.06 -12.77
CA LEU A 102 1.67 -8.97 -13.02
C LEU A 102 2.55 -9.19 -11.78
N LEU A 103 2.43 -8.38 -10.72
CA LEU A 103 3.20 -8.53 -9.48
C LEU A 103 3.20 -9.97 -8.92
N PRO A 104 2.05 -10.67 -8.75
CA PRO A 104 2.06 -12.04 -8.25
C PRO A 104 2.79 -13.01 -9.19
N VAL A 105 2.76 -12.78 -10.50
CA VAL A 105 3.50 -13.60 -11.48
C VAL A 105 5.00 -13.41 -11.27
N PHE A 106 5.46 -12.17 -11.09
CA PHE A 106 6.86 -11.89 -10.74
C PHE A 106 7.27 -12.56 -9.44
N THR A 107 6.43 -12.49 -8.40
CA THR A 107 6.70 -13.16 -7.11
C THR A 107 6.91 -14.66 -7.29
N VAL A 108 6.04 -15.34 -8.04
CA VAL A 108 6.17 -16.79 -8.31
C VAL A 108 7.43 -17.10 -9.11
N ILE A 109 7.77 -16.28 -10.11
CA ILE A 109 9.00 -16.46 -10.91
C ILE A 109 10.24 -16.32 -10.04
N PHE A 110 10.32 -15.29 -9.19
CA PHE A 110 11.47 -15.09 -8.30
C PHE A 110 11.61 -16.24 -7.29
N LEU A 111 10.51 -16.70 -6.72
CA LEU A 111 10.47 -17.83 -5.80
C LEU A 111 10.96 -19.12 -6.50
N CYS A 112 10.47 -19.37 -7.72
CA CYS A 112 10.82 -20.58 -8.48
C CYS A 112 12.26 -20.55 -9.03
N SER A 113 12.82 -19.34 -9.22
CA SER A 113 14.19 -19.15 -9.72
C SER A 113 15.26 -19.25 -8.61
N GLY A 114 14.87 -19.48 -7.35
CA GLY A 114 15.80 -19.65 -6.23
C GLY A 114 16.62 -18.40 -5.85
N ILE A 115 16.14 -17.21 -6.22
CA ILE A 115 16.83 -15.92 -5.99
C ILE A 115 16.47 -15.30 -4.62
N MET A 116 15.69 -16.00 -3.79
CA MET A 116 15.36 -15.61 -2.42
C MET A 116 15.40 -16.82 -1.48
#